data_AF-A0A673SUA2-F1
#
_entry.id   AF-A0A673SUA2-F1
#
_cell.length_a   1.000
_cell.length_b   1.000
_cell.length_c   1.000
_cell.angle_alpha   90.00
_cell.angle_beta   90.00
_cell.angle_gamma   90.00
#
_symmetry.space_group_name_H-M   'P 1'
#
loop_
_entity.id
_entity.type
_entity.pdbx_description
1 polymer ?
#
loop_
_entity_poly.entity_id
_entity_poly.type
_entity_poly.pdbx_seq_one_letter_code
_entity_poly.pdbx_strand_id
1 'polypeptide(L)' 'MAGPETDAQFQFTGIKKYFNSYTLTGRMNCVLATYGGIALMVLYFKLRSKKTPAVKAT' A
#
# COMPACT_ATOMS: atom_id res chain seq x y z
N MET A 1 -0.35 -27.45 13.29
CA MET A 1 0.41 -26.28 13.77
C MET A 1 1.71 -26.26 12.97
N ALA A 2 1.79 -25.48 11.89
CA ALA A 2 3.02 -25.38 11.10
C ALA A 2 4.09 -24.74 11.99
N GLY A 3 5.21 -25.45 12.14
CA GLY A 3 6.24 -25.15 13.13
C GLY A 3 7.02 -23.86 12.86
N PRO A 4 7.90 -23.47 13.80
CA PRO A 4 8.74 -22.27 13.73
C PRO A 4 9.75 -22.24 12.56
N GLU A 5 9.70 -23.20 11.64
CA GLU A 5 10.60 -23.36 10.50
C GLU A 5 10.22 -22.52 9.25
N THR A 6 9.00 -22.01 9.14
CA THR A 6 8.60 -21.22 7.95
C THR A 6 9.22 -19.81 7.95
N ASP A 7 9.35 -19.19 9.13
CA ASP A 7 9.92 -17.84 9.28
C ASP A 7 11.44 -17.81 9.09
N ALA A 8 12.13 -18.93 9.33
CA ALA A 8 13.58 -19.05 9.15
C ALA A 8 13.99 -19.30 7.69
N GLN A 9 13.10 -19.87 6.86
CA GLN A 9 13.44 -20.28 5.50
C GLN A 9 13.54 -19.10 4.51
N PHE A 10 12.95 -17.94 4.86
CA PHE A 10 12.98 -16.77 4.02
C PHE A 10 13.63 -15.58 4.73
N GLN A 11 14.96 -15.53 4.69
CA GLN A 11 15.76 -14.35 5.02
C GLN A 11 15.54 -13.27 3.95
N PHE A 12 14.31 -12.75 3.84
CA PHE A 12 14.01 -11.64 2.94
C PHE A 12 14.70 -10.38 3.48
N THR A 13 15.49 -9.73 2.63
CA THR A 13 16.20 -8.48 2.96
C THR A 13 15.50 -7.27 2.34
N GLY A 14 15.74 -6.09 2.92
CA GLY A 14 15.20 -4.82 2.41
C GLY A 14 13.66 -4.75 2.40
N ILE A 15 13.09 -4.20 1.34
CA ILE A 15 11.63 -4.00 1.19
C ILE A 15 10.84 -5.31 1.20
N LYS A 16 11.44 -6.41 0.72
CA LYS A 16 10.81 -7.73 0.66
C LYS A 16 10.64 -8.35 2.05
N LYS A 17 11.35 -7.86 3.07
CA LYS A 17 11.13 -8.27 4.47
C LYS A 17 9.76 -7.80 4.97
N TYR A 18 9.37 -6.60 4.57
CA TYR A 18 8.18 -5.91 5.05
C TYR A 18 7.00 -6.03 4.10
N PHE A 19 7.23 -6.28 2.81
CA PHE A 19 6.21 -6.45 1.80
C PHE A 19 6.34 -7.84 1.19
N ASN A 20 5.73 -8.81 1.83
CA ASN A 20 5.79 -10.19 1.40
C ASN A 20 4.54 -10.98 1.79
N SER A 21 4.13 -11.94 0.95
CA SER A 21 2.90 -12.70 1.16
C SER A 21 3.04 -13.85 2.15
N TYR A 22 4.28 -14.24 2.51
CA TYR A 22 4.53 -15.46 3.28
C TYR A 22 4.53 -15.26 4.80
N THR A 23 4.91 -14.07 5.29
CA THR A 23 4.96 -13.79 6.75
C THR A 23 3.75 -12.96 7.18
N LEU A 24 3.31 -13.14 8.43
CA LEU A 24 2.19 -12.36 8.99
C LEU A 24 2.46 -10.85 8.91
N THR A 25 3.69 -10.43 9.25
CA THR A 25 4.13 -9.03 9.17
C THR A 25 4.11 -8.49 7.74
N GLY A 26 4.58 -9.28 6.76
CA GLY A 26 4.59 -8.90 5.36
C GLY A 26 3.18 -8.72 4.79
N ARG A 27 2.25 -9.62 5.17
CA ARG A 27 0.85 -9.58 4.77
C ARG A 27 0.14 -8.34 5.33
N MET A 28 0.36 -8.04 6.62
CA MET A 28 -0.24 -6.87 7.26
C MET A 28 0.18 -5.56 6.59
N ASN A 29 1.48 -5.40 6.32
CA ASN A 29 2.00 -4.21 5.65
C ASN A 29 1.51 -4.06 4.21
N CYS A 30 1.39 -5.17 3.46
CA CYS A 30 0.83 -5.14 2.11
C CYS A 30 -0.62 -4.63 2.10
N VAL A 31 -1.42 -5.07 3.07
CA VAL A 31 -2.80 -4.60 3.26
C VAL A 31 -2.82 -3.13 3.66
N LEU A 32 -1.99 -2.71 4.61
CA LEU A 32 -1.88 -1.31 5.03
C LEU A 32 -1.48 -0.39 3.88
N ALA A 33 -0.52 -0.80 3.04
CA ALA A 33 -0.12 -0.03 1.87
C ALA A 33 -1.21 0.02 0.80
N THR A 34 -1.99 -1.04 0.64
CA THR A 34 -3.12 -1.05 -0.29
C THR A 34 -4.19 -0.05 0.15
N TYR A 35 -4.59 -0.09 1.43
CA TYR A 35 -5.54 0.88 1.99
C TYR A 35 -5.00 2.31 1.95
N GLY A 36 -3.74 2.52 2.33
CA GLY A 36 -3.07 3.82 2.25
C GLY A 36 -3.01 4.35 0.82
N GLY A 37 -2.67 3.50 -0.15
CA GLY A 37 -2.61 3.85 -1.57
C GLY A 37 -3.97 4.25 -2.15
N ILE A 38 -5.04 3.50 -1.82
CA ILE A 38 -6.40 3.84 -2.23
C ILE A 38 -6.84 5.15 -1.57
N ALA A 39 -6.59 5.33 -0.26
CA ALA A 39 -6.94 6.55 0.46
C ALA A 39 -6.21 7.78 -0.13
N LEU A 40 -4.91 7.65 -0.43
CA LEU A 40 -4.13 8.69 -1.09
C LEU A 40 -4.62 8.98 -2.51
N MET A 41 -5.00 7.96 -3.27
CA MET A 41 -5.55 8.14 -4.61
C MET A 41 -6.88 8.90 -4.55
N VAL A 42 -7.81 8.49 -3.67
CA VAL A 42 -9.08 9.19 -3.45
C VAL A 42 -8.85 10.63 -2.99
N LEU A 43 -7.94 10.84 -2.05
CA LEU A 43 -7.57 12.19 -1.58
C LEU A 43 -6.98 13.02 -2.72
N TYR A 44 -6.08 12.44 -3.52
CA TYR A 44 -5.49 13.09 -4.68
C TYR A 44 -6.55 13.50 -5.71
N PHE A 45 -7.49 12.61 -6.06
CA PHE A 45 -8.59 12.95 -6.96
C PHE A 45 -9.51 14.02 -6.37
N LYS A 46 -9.80 13.98 -5.07
CA LYS A 46 -10.60 15.00 -4.38
C LYS A 46 -9.92 16.37 -4.38
N LEU A 47 -8.61 16.43 -4.17
CA LEU A 47 -7.82 17.67 -4.22
C LEU A 47 -7.61 18.15 -5.66
N ARG A 48 -7.39 17.24 -6.62
CA ARG A 48 -7.21 17.54 -8.04
C ARG A 48 -8.49 18.04 -8.72
N SER A 49 -9.66 17.50 -8.37
CA SER A 49 -10.95 17.92 -8.94
C SER A 49 -11.41 19.33 -8.54
N LYS A 50 -10.67 20.04 -7.67
CA LYS A 50 -10.92 21.46 -7.38
C LYS A 50 -10.39 22.43 -8.45
N LYS A 51 -9.80 21.94 -9.56
CA LYS A 51 -9.48 22.79 -10.71
C LYS A 51 -10.69 22.95 -11.62
N THR A 52 -11.64 23.79 -11.19
CA THR A 52 -12.57 24.44 -12.11
C THR A 52 -11.74 25.18 -13.17
N PRO A 53 -11.92 24.97 -14.48
CA PRO A 53 -11.39 25.89 -15.47
C PRO A 53 -12.08 27.22 -15.25
N ALA A 54 -11.34 28.22 -14.78
CA ALA A 54 -11.77 29.62 -14.80
C ALA A 54 -11.72 30.13 -16.25
N VAL A 55 -12.55 29.55 -17.12
CA VAL A 55 -12.85 30.12 -18.43
C VAL A 55 -14.35 30.33 -18.44
N LYS A 56 -14.76 31.53 -18.02
CA LYS A 56 -16.02 32.11 -18.48
C LYS A 56 -15.84 32.32 -19.99
N ALA A 57 -16.46 31.46 -20.79
CA ALA A 57 -16.65 31.74 -22.21
C ALA A 57 -17.70 32.86 -22.32
N THR A 58 -17.30 33.90 -23.06
CA THR A 58 -18.06 34.97 -23.74
C THR A 58 -19.44 35.36 -23.20
#